data_AF-A0A4Q3V937-F1
#
_entry.id   AF-A0A4Q3V937-F1
#
_cell.length_a   1.000
_cell.length_b   1.000
_cell.length_c   1.000
_cell.angle_alpha   90.00
_cell.angle_beta   90.00
_cell.angle_gamma   90.00
#
_symmetry.space_group_name_H-M   'P 1'
#
loop_
_entity.id
_entity.type
_entity.pdbx_description
1 polymer ?
#
loop_
_entity_poly.entity_id
_entity_poly.type
_entity_poly.pdbx_seq_one_letter_code
_entity_poly.pdbx_strand_id
1 'polypeptide(L)'
;MIAFAAGLLLSATSQDLLPNYADRMLSPSDREAFPPVLFRMWKRFPLRVTVIDNDRFFSDARFQCIHRACSRWQKATRALAEGRVSFNLSRGRTLAGSDIVVRLCSNEELDGYGGYTRIDSADRMSIRLSATRTTGAETADWLLERVATHELGHALGIGGHSPD
;
A
#
# COMPACT_ATOMS: atom_id res chain seq x y z
N MET A 1 23.42 -50.84 6.66
CA MET A 1 22.65 -50.50 5.44
C MET A 1 21.25 -50.12 5.89
N ILE A 2 20.86 -48.86 5.62
CA ILE A 2 19.48 -48.32 5.45
C ILE A 2 18.57 -48.37 6.70
N ALA A 3 17.83 -47.34 7.12
CA ALA A 3 17.83 -45.89 7.04
C ALA A 3 16.73 -45.43 8.04
N PHE A 4 16.93 -44.30 8.71
CA PHE A 4 15.90 -43.62 9.51
C PHE A 4 14.70 -43.23 8.62
N ALA A 5 13.48 -43.62 9.00
CA ALA A 5 12.26 -43.10 8.40
C ALA A 5 11.53 -42.22 9.43
N ALA A 6 11.90 -40.95 9.45
CA ALA A 6 11.07 -39.88 9.97
C ALA A 6 9.98 -39.59 8.93
N GLY A 7 8.72 -39.88 9.26
CA GLY A 7 7.55 -39.45 8.51
C GLY A 7 6.78 -38.41 9.32
N LEU A 8 7.32 -37.18 9.37
CA LEU A 8 6.66 -36.04 9.98
C LEU A 8 5.29 -35.81 9.33
N LEU A 9 4.26 -35.82 10.17
CA LEU A 9 3.07 -35.00 10.02
C LEU A 9 3.47 -33.53 9.77
N LEU A 10 2.67 -32.81 8.98
CA LEU A 10 2.68 -31.36 8.73
C LEU A 10 3.37 -30.91 7.42
N SER A 11 2.58 -30.80 6.35
CA SER A 11 2.82 -29.82 5.29
C SER A 11 1.50 -29.23 4.78
N ALA A 12 0.64 -28.85 5.72
CA ALA A 12 -0.27 -27.73 5.56
C ALA A 12 0.33 -26.57 6.36
N THR A 13 1.49 -26.07 5.91
CA THR A 13 2.23 -25.02 6.64
C THR A 13 1.79 -23.64 6.16
N SER A 14 0.72 -23.15 6.78
CA SER A 14 0.75 -21.88 7.55
C SER A 14 1.30 -20.60 6.91
N GLN A 15 1.35 -20.45 5.58
CA GLN A 15 1.75 -19.18 4.95
C GLN A 15 0.59 -18.19 4.77
N ASP A 16 -0.65 -18.64 4.93
CA ASP A 16 -1.88 -17.85 4.76
C ASP A 16 -2.20 -16.86 5.91
N LEU A 17 -1.35 -16.76 6.94
CA LEU A 17 -1.64 -15.94 8.13
C LEU A 17 -0.43 -15.17 8.68
N LEU A 18 0.45 -14.63 7.84
CA LEU A 18 1.49 -13.70 8.33
C LEU A 18 1.03 -12.24 8.22
N PRO A 19 0.88 -11.49 9.34
CA PRO A 19 0.05 -10.28 9.38
C PRO A 19 0.72 -8.99 8.86
N ASN A 20 1.85 -9.06 8.15
CA ASN A 20 2.53 -7.84 7.73
C ASN A 20 3.15 -7.94 6.33
N TYR A 21 2.30 -7.73 5.32
CA TYR A 21 2.71 -7.57 3.93
C TYR A 21 3.68 -6.37 3.75
N ALA A 22 3.57 -5.32 4.58
CA ALA A 22 4.52 -4.21 4.55
C ALA A 22 5.92 -4.63 5.03
N ASP A 23 6.03 -5.51 6.04
CA ASP A 23 7.32 -6.06 6.47
C ASP A 23 7.98 -6.91 5.37
N ARG A 24 7.19 -7.63 4.56
CA ARG A 24 7.70 -8.43 3.42
C ARG A 24 8.14 -7.57 2.24
N MET A 25 7.50 -6.42 2.04
CA MET A 25 7.81 -5.45 0.97
C MET A 25 9.10 -4.65 1.24
N LEU A 26 9.65 -4.66 2.46
CA LEU A 26 10.88 -3.94 2.79
C LEU A 26 12.15 -4.53 2.17
N SER A 27 12.05 -5.48 1.24
CA SER A 27 13.15 -5.91 0.38
C SER A 27 13.13 -5.09 -0.92
N PRO A 28 13.93 -4.00 -1.04
CA PRO A 28 14.03 -3.28 -2.30
C PRO A 28 14.49 -4.24 -3.40
N SER A 29 13.82 -4.21 -4.55
CA SER A 29 14.37 -4.78 -5.77
C SER A 29 15.67 -4.02 -6.09
N ASP A 30 16.82 -4.69 -6.00
CA ASP A 30 18.17 -4.14 -6.27
C ASP A 30 18.34 -3.54 -7.68
N ARG A 31 17.30 -3.56 -8.53
CA ARG A 31 17.37 -3.20 -9.95
C ARG A 31 16.49 -2.02 -10.38
N GLU A 32 15.70 -1.43 -9.49
CA GLU A 32 14.91 -0.24 -9.86
C GLU A 32 15.65 1.04 -9.44
N ALA A 33 16.14 1.79 -10.44
CA ALA A 33 16.70 3.12 -10.22
C ALA A 33 15.58 4.05 -9.70
N PHE A 34 15.54 4.27 -8.39
CA PHE A 34 14.52 5.11 -7.78
C PHE A 34 14.65 6.56 -8.23
N PRO A 35 13.57 7.18 -8.75
CA PRO A 35 13.60 8.59 -9.08
C PRO A 35 13.98 9.43 -7.85
N PRO A 36 14.89 10.43 -7.98
CA PRO A 36 15.33 11.31 -6.88
C PRO A 36 14.20 11.99 -6.08
N VAL A 37 13.00 12.04 -6.65
CA VAL A 37 11.79 12.59 -6.03
C VAL A 37 11.37 11.85 -4.76
N LEU A 38 11.56 10.53 -4.72
CA LEU A 38 11.14 9.69 -3.58
C LEU A 38 11.99 9.95 -2.34
N PHE A 39 13.30 10.21 -2.53
CA PHE A 39 14.21 10.60 -1.47
C PHE A 39 13.87 11.96 -0.84
N ARG A 40 13.18 12.86 -1.57
CA ARG A 40 12.76 14.16 -1.02
C ARG A 40 11.56 14.03 -0.08
N MET A 41 10.63 13.13 -0.39
CA MET A 41 9.47 12.87 0.47
C MET A 41 9.87 12.27 1.82
N TRP A 42 10.90 11.43 1.85
CA TRP A 42 11.38 10.79 3.08
C TRP A 42 11.97 11.77 4.11
N LYS A 43 12.30 13.00 3.70
CA LYS A 43 12.76 14.06 4.60
C LYS A 43 11.62 14.86 5.24
N ARG A 44 10.36 14.57 4.89
CA ARG A 44 9.19 15.43 5.18
C ARG A 44 8.13 14.76 6.05
N PHE A 45 8.49 13.71 6.79
CA PHE A 45 7.57 13.06 7.70
C PHE A 45 7.06 14.02 8.80
N PRO A 46 5.78 13.93 9.20
CA PRO A 46 4.75 13.04 8.66
C PRO A 46 4.24 13.45 7.27
N LEU A 47 4.07 12.47 6.37
CA LEU A 47 3.48 12.71 5.05
C LEU A 47 1.99 13.00 5.18
N ARG A 48 1.52 14.05 4.51
CA ARG A 48 0.11 14.44 4.46
C ARG A 48 -0.58 13.64 3.36
N VAL A 49 -1.46 12.73 3.78
CA VAL A 49 -2.25 11.89 2.89
C VAL A 49 -3.68 12.43 2.86
N THR A 50 -4.20 12.68 1.67
CA THR A 50 -5.59 13.11 1.48
C THR A 50 -6.36 12.09 0.65
N VAL A 51 -7.40 11.50 1.25
CA VAL A 51 -8.35 10.64 0.55
C VAL A 51 -9.47 11.50 -0.02
N ILE A 52 -9.64 11.44 -1.34
CA ILE A 52 -10.67 12.21 -2.02
C ILE A 52 -12.05 11.64 -1.68
N ASP A 53 -12.85 12.47 -1.04
CA ASP A 53 -14.26 12.20 -0.82
C ASP A 53 -15.03 12.55 -2.10
N ASN A 54 -15.46 11.52 -2.83
CA ASN A 54 -16.08 11.69 -4.15
C ASN A 54 -17.54 11.24 -4.22
N ASP A 55 -18.22 11.07 -3.07
CA ASP A 55 -19.61 10.61 -2.86
C ASP A 55 -20.00 9.27 -3.51
N ARG A 56 -19.37 8.87 -4.63
CA ARG A 56 -19.67 7.68 -5.41
C ARG A 56 -19.02 6.43 -4.85
N PHE A 57 -17.76 6.52 -4.44
CA PHE A 57 -16.99 5.38 -3.97
C PHE A 57 -16.45 5.56 -2.56
N PHE A 58 -16.51 6.76 -2.02
CA PHE A 58 -16.07 7.00 -0.66
C PHE A 58 -17.02 6.39 0.37
N SER A 59 -16.45 5.83 1.44
CA SER A 59 -17.18 5.45 2.65
C SER A 59 -16.22 5.45 3.83
N ASP A 60 -16.77 5.55 5.05
CA ASP A 60 -15.96 5.48 6.28
C ASP A 60 -15.19 4.15 6.36
N ALA A 61 -15.80 3.03 5.96
CA ALA A 61 -15.14 1.72 5.94
C ALA A 61 -13.91 1.70 5.02
N ARG A 62 -14.04 2.27 3.81
CA ARG A 62 -12.94 2.36 2.83
C ARG A 62 -11.85 3.33 3.30
N PHE A 63 -12.24 4.45 3.93
CA PHE A 63 -11.29 5.35 4.57
C PHE A 63 -10.49 4.64 5.68
N GLN A 64 -11.16 3.82 6.50
CA GLN A 64 -10.49 3.02 7.53
C GLN A 64 -9.53 1.98 6.93
N CYS A 65 -9.81 1.41 5.76
CA CYS A 65 -8.87 0.53 5.05
C CYS A 65 -7.56 1.25 4.72
N ILE A 66 -7.65 2.48 4.19
CA ILE A 66 -6.48 3.32 3.88
C ILE A 66 -5.75 3.72 5.16
N HIS A 67 -6.49 4.05 6.24
CA HIS A 67 -5.89 4.35 7.54
C HIS A 67 -5.10 3.16 8.11
N ARG A 68 -5.65 1.94 8.02
CA ARG A 68 -4.95 0.71 8.44
C ARG A 68 -3.71 0.45 7.58
N ALA A 69 -3.78 0.70 6.27
CA ALA A 69 -2.62 0.59 5.38
C ALA A 69 -1.48 1.55 5.80
N CYS A 70 -1.77 2.82 6.11
CA CYS A 70 -0.80 3.76 6.68
C CYS A 70 -0.22 3.26 8.02
N SER A 71 -1.09 2.74 8.90
CA SER A 71 -0.68 2.22 10.21
C SER A 71 0.26 1.00 10.09
N ARG A 72 0.05 0.13 9.10
CA ARG A 72 0.95 -1.00 8.80
C ARG A 72 2.36 -0.51 8.49
N TRP A 73 2.50 0.50 7.63
CA TRP A 73 3.80 1.09 7.30
C TRP A 73 4.46 1.79 8.50
N GLN A 74 3.69 2.52 9.31
CA GLN A 74 4.18 3.10 10.57
C GLN A 74 4.72 2.04 11.54
N LYS A 75 4.02 0.90 11.64
CA LYS A 75 4.42 -0.22 12.50
C LYS A 75 5.67 -0.92 11.95
N ALA A 76 5.69 -1.22 10.66
CA ALA A 76 6.79 -1.90 9.97
C ALA A 76 8.12 -1.14 10.10
N THR A 77 8.06 0.19 9.98
CA THR A 77 9.24 1.05 10.01
C THR A 77 9.60 1.54 11.42
N ARG A 78 8.85 1.12 12.45
CA ARG A 78 9.04 1.59 13.84
C ARG A 78 10.44 1.30 14.38
N ALA A 79 11.04 0.20 13.95
CA ALA A 79 12.35 -0.25 14.42
C ALA A 79 13.52 0.34 13.60
N LEU A 80 13.26 1.08 12.52
CA LEU A 80 14.32 1.64 11.68
C LEU A 80 14.99 2.84 12.37
N ALA A 81 16.32 2.89 12.30
CA ALA A 81 17.17 3.79 13.08
C ALA A 81 17.10 5.28 12.66
N GLU A 82 16.60 5.60 11.46
CA GLU A 82 16.75 6.93 10.85
C GLU A 82 15.43 7.70 10.65
N GLY A 83 14.33 7.20 11.20
CA GLY A 83 13.04 7.87 11.12
C GLY A 83 11.93 6.89 10.79
N ARG A 84 10.89 6.93 11.62
CA ARG A 84 9.69 6.13 11.41
C ARG A 84 8.86 6.82 10.34
N VAL A 85 8.49 6.09 9.30
CA VAL A 85 7.47 6.56 8.37
C VAL A 85 6.26 6.96 9.20
N SER A 86 5.71 8.14 8.95
CA SER A 86 4.52 8.62 9.65
C SER A 86 3.61 9.37 8.69
N PHE A 87 2.31 9.33 8.97
CA PHE A 87 1.29 9.89 8.09
C PHE A 87 0.30 10.73 8.89
N ASN A 88 -0.11 11.85 8.29
CA ASN A 88 -1.29 12.61 8.69
C ASN A 88 -2.36 12.37 7.63
N LEU A 89 -3.32 11.50 7.94
CA LEU A 89 -4.39 11.13 7.02
C LEU A 89 -5.60 12.06 7.20
N SER A 90 -6.12 12.57 6.08
CA SER A 90 -7.30 13.43 6.01
C SER A 90 -8.24 12.97 4.90
N ARG A 91 -9.52 13.35 4.97
CA ARG A 91 -10.50 13.17 3.90
C ARG A 91 -11.02 14.52 3.39
N GLY A 92 -11.43 14.57 2.13
CA GLY A 92 -12.09 15.74 1.54
C GLY A 92 -11.57 16.07 0.14
N ARG A 93 -11.52 17.35 -0.22
CA ARG A 93 -10.91 17.80 -1.47
C ARG A 93 -9.39 17.78 -1.36
N THR A 94 -8.69 17.71 -2.50
CA THR A 94 -7.23 17.81 -2.55
C THR A 94 -6.75 19.08 -1.84
N LEU A 95 -5.87 18.95 -0.86
CA LEU A 95 -5.27 20.08 -0.17
C LEU A 95 -4.01 20.51 -0.93
N ALA A 96 -3.73 21.81 -0.98
CA ALA A 96 -2.55 22.34 -1.67
C ALA A 96 -1.23 21.75 -1.16
N GLY A 97 -1.23 21.23 0.08
CA GLY A 97 -0.09 20.55 0.71
C GLY A 97 -0.18 19.02 0.76
N SER A 98 -1.10 18.33 0.07
CA SER A 98 -1.09 16.87 0.10
C SER A 98 0.19 16.33 -0.55
N ASP A 99 0.93 15.51 0.19
CA ASP A 99 2.13 14.82 -0.30
C ASP A 99 1.72 13.52 -1.02
N ILE A 100 0.63 12.89 -0.58
CA ILE A 100 -0.03 11.76 -1.25
C ILE A 100 -1.52 12.06 -1.40
N VAL A 101 -2.05 11.86 -2.60
CA VAL A 101 -3.49 11.96 -2.88
C VAL A 101 -4.04 10.60 -3.26
N VAL A 102 -5.03 10.11 -2.53
CA VAL A 102 -5.68 8.82 -2.78
C VAL A 102 -7.06 9.04 -3.36
N ARG A 103 -7.37 8.42 -4.50
CA ARG A 103 -8.71 8.46 -5.12
C ARG A 103 -9.26 7.04 -5.28
N LEU A 104 -10.50 6.83 -4.83
CA LEU A 104 -11.27 5.63 -5.10
C LEU A 104 -11.97 5.76 -6.47
N CYS A 105 -11.80 4.78 -7.35
CA CYS A 105 -12.33 4.75 -8.71
C CYS A 105 -13.04 3.42 -8.98
N SER A 106 -13.79 3.31 -10.08
CA SER A 106 -14.20 1.99 -10.58
C SER A 106 -13.00 1.23 -11.14
N ASN A 107 -13.10 -0.09 -11.23
CA ASN A 107 -12.09 -0.92 -11.88
C ASN A 107 -11.94 -0.62 -13.37
N GLU A 108 -13.04 -0.24 -14.03
CA GLU A 108 -13.05 0.18 -15.43
C GLU A 108 -12.24 1.46 -15.65
N GLU A 109 -12.35 2.44 -14.74
CA GLU A 109 -11.52 3.66 -14.77
C GLU A 109 -10.02 3.37 -14.56
N LEU A 110 -9.68 2.15 -14.16
CA LEU A 110 -8.33 1.67 -13.92
C LEU A 110 -7.94 0.55 -14.88
N ASP A 111 -8.61 0.40 -16.03
CA ASP A 111 -8.28 -0.59 -17.06
C ASP A 111 -8.12 -2.04 -16.51
N GLY A 112 -8.90 -2.39 -15.48
CA GLY A 112 -8.86 -3.70 -14.83
C GLY A 112 -7.91 -3.81 -13.63
N TYR A 113 -7.04 -2.82 -13.38
CA TYR A 113 -6.10 -2.84 -12.27
C TYR A 113 -6.80 -2.63 -10.91
N GLY A 114 -6.27 -3.28 -9.86
CA GLY A 114 -6.76 -3.11 -8.49
C GLY A 114 -6.39 -1.75 -7.88
N GLY A 115 -5.28 -1.18 -8.34
CA GLY A 115 -4.77 0.13 -7.96
C GLY A 115 -3.54 0.47 -8.79
N TYR A 116 -3.11 1.71 -8.70
CA TYR A 116 -1.79 2.12 -9.20
C TYR A 116 -1.33 3.40 -8.52
N THR A 117 -0.01 3.57 -8.50
CA THR A 117 0.67 4.75 -7.96
C THR A 117 1.44 5.44 -9.07
N ARG A 118 1.37 6.78 -9.09
CA ARG A 118 2.17 7.59 -10.01
C ARG A 118 2.67 8.86 -9.33
N ILE A 119 3.76 9.40 -9.88
CA ILE A 119 4.26 10.72 -9.55
C ILE A 119 3.37 11.75 -10.26
N ASP A 120 2.73 12.64 -9.51
CA ASP A 120 1.88 13.70 -10.04
C ASP A 120 2.69 15.00 -10.22
N SER A 121 3.63 15.27 -9.30
CA SER A 121 4.60 16.36 -9.41
C SER A 121 5.87 16.05 -8.60
N ALA A 122 6.85 16.96 -8.62
CA ALA A 122 8.10 16.82 -7.88
C ALA A 122 7.95 16.66 -6.35
N ASP A 123 6.77 16.95 -5.79
CA ASP A 123 6.49 16.85 -4.35
C ASP A 123 5.18 16.12 -4.03
N ARG A 124 4.59 15.42 -5.02
CA ARG A 124 3.28 14.77 -4.83
C ARG A 124 3.15 13.45 -5.57
N MET A 125 2.67 12.45 -4.84
CA MET A 125 2.23 11.16 -5.37
C MET A 125 0.71 11.10 -5.48
N SER A 126 0.22 10.39 -6.49
CA SER A 126 -1.19 10.07 -6.67
C SER A 126 -1.35 8.56 -6.65
N ILE A 127 -2.23 8.08 -5.78
CA ILE A 127 -2.67 6.69 -5.69
C ILE A 127 -4.12 6.63 -6.18
N ARG A 128 -4.41 5.71 -7.10
CA ARG A 128 -5.79 5.34 -7.43
C ARG A 128 -6.04 3.91 -6.97
N LEU A 129 -7.19 3.68 -6.33
CA LEU A 129 -7.59 2.37 -5.83
C LEU A 129 -8.95 2.00 -6.38
N SER A 130 -9.11 0.74 -6.78
CA SER A 130 -10.36 0.21 -7.30
C SER A 130 -11.34 -0.08 -6.17
N ALA A 131 -12.45 0.64 -6.14
CA ALA A 131 -13.57 0.39 -5.23
C ALA A 131 -14.53 -0.70 -5.76
N THR A 132 -14.38 -1.11 -7.02
CA THR A 132 -15.12 -2.22 -7.62
C THR A 132 -14.17 -3.30 -8.15
N ARG A 133 -14.70 -4.48 -8.44
CA ARG A 133 -14.02 -5.55 -9.18
C ARG A 133 -14.35 -5.43 -10.67
N THR A 134 -13.71 -6.26 -11.50
CA THR A 134 -14.00 -6.39 -12.95
C THR A 134 -15.47 -6.73 -13.22
N THR A 135 -16.14 -7.42 -12.29
CA THR A 135 -17.57 -7.75 -12.36
C THR A 135 -18.51 -6.59 -12.01
N GLY A 136 -17.98 -5.44 -11.60
CA GLY A 136 -18.75 -4.30 -11.08
C GLY A 136 -19.14 -4.42 -9.59
N ALA A 137 -18.97 -5.61 -8.99
CA ALA A 137 -19.21 -5.80 -7.55
C ALA A 137 -18.22 -4.97 -6.71
N GLU A 138 -18.59 -4.63 -5.48
CA GLU A 138 -17.71 -3.88 -4.59
C GLU A 138 -16.43 -4.65 -4.24
N THR A 139 -15.31 -3.93 -4.16
CA THR A 139 -14.06 -4.48 -3.64
C THR A 139 -14.23 -4.72 -2.14
N ALA A 140 -13.94 -5.95 -1.69
CA ALA A 140 -13.95 -6.28 -0.27
C ALA A 140 -12.90 -5.45 0.50
N ASP A 141 -13.24 -5.03 1.72
CA ASP A 141 -12.39 -4.16 2.55
C ASP A 141 -10.97 -4.69 2.76
N TRP A 142 -10.81 -6.00 3.00
CA TRP A 142 -9.48 -6.62 3.19
C TRP A 142 -8.63 -6.54 1.93
N LEU A 143 -9.25 -6.63 0.74
CA LEU A 143 -8.56 -6.55 -0.53
C LEU A 143 -8.18 -5.10 -0.82
N LEU A 144 -9.09 -4.15 -0.56
CA LEU A 144 -8.82 -2.72 -0.68
C LEU A 144 -7.65 -2.30 0.23
N GLU A 145 -7.64 -2.77 1.48
CA GLU A 145 -6.53 -2.52 2.42
C GLU A 145 -5.21 -3.12 1.91
N ARG A 146 -5.24 -4.35 1.37
CA ARG A 146 -4.05 -5.00 0.81
C ARG A 146 -3.48 -4.19 -0.35
N VAL A 147 -4.33 -3.78 -1.31
CA VAL A 147 -3.90 -2.97 -2.45
C VAL A 147 -3.44 -1.58 -1.98
N ALA A 148 -4.16 -0.92 -1.07
CA ALA A 148 -3.72 0.36 -0.51
C ALA A 148 -2.34 0.26 0.17
N THR A 149 -2.06 -0.84 0.87
CA THR A 149 -0.76 -1.08 1.49
C THR A 149 0.35 -1.22 0.44
N HIS A 150 0.05 -1.94 -0.65
CA HIS A 150 0.95 -2.10 -1.80
C HIS A 150 1.27 -0.76 -2.47
N GLU A 151 0.23 0.00 -2.84
CA GLU A 151 0.39 1.30 -3.50
C GLU A 151 1.09 2.35 -2.61
N LEU A 152 0.84 2.31 -1.30
CA LEU A 152 1.60 3.14 -0.35
C LEU A 152 3.08 2.78 -0.35
N GLY A 153 3.45 1.51 -0.54
CA GLY A 153 4.85 1.10 -0.72
C GLY A 153 5.48 1.81 -1.92
N HIS A 154 4.81 1.79 -3.08
CA HIS A 154 5.26 2.52 -4.26
C HIS A 154 5.35 4.03 -4.03
N ALA A 155 4.41 4.62 -3.30
CA ALA A 155 4.44 6.04 -2.95
C ALA A 155 5.58 6.39 -2.00
N LEU A 156 6.02 5.43 -1.18
CA LEU A 156 7.22 5.52 -0.35
C LEU A 156 8.49 5.15 -1.15
N GLY A 157 8.39 4.85 -2.44
CA GLY A 157 9.58 4.52 -3.24
C GLY A 157 10.13 3.14 -2.94
N ILE A 158 9.26 2.20 -2.58
CA ILE A 158 9.57 0.77 -2.60
C ILE A 158 9.14 0.24 -3.97
N GLY A 159 10.12 -0.23 -4.70
CA GLY A 159 10.01 -0.71 -6.08
C GLY A 159 9.93 -2.23 -6.14
N GLY A 160 9.37 -2.74 -7.22
CA GLY A 160 9.13 -4.16 -7.44
C GLY A 160 7.78 -4.64 -6.89
N HIS A 161 7.23 -5.64 -7.59
CA HIS A 161 6.15 -6.47 -7.05
C HIS A 161 6.82 -7.65 -6.36
N SER A 162 6.62 -7.84 -5.05
CA SER A 162 7.08 -9.07 -4.40
C SER A 162 6.54 -10.26 -5.21
N PRO A 163 7.39 -11.20 -5.64
CA PRO A 163 6.90 -12.44 -6.21
C PRO A 163 6.06 -13.13 -5.13
N ASP A 164 4.92 -13.65 -5.56
CA ASP A 164 3.90 -14.28 -4.70
C ASP A 164 4.48 -15.30 -3.70
#